data_AF-V4ARF7-F1
#
_entry.id   AF-V4ARF7-F1
#
_cell.length_a   1.000
_cell.length_b   1.000
_cell.length_c   1.000
_cell.angle_alpha   90.00
_cell.angle_beta   90.00
_cell.angle_gamma   90.00
#
_symmetry.space_group_name_H-M   'P 1'
#
loop_
_entity.id
_entity.type
_entity.pdbx_description
1 polymer ?
#
loop_
_entity_poly.entity_id
_entity_poly.type
_entity_poly.pdbx_seq_one_letter_code
_entity_poly.pdbx_strand_id
1 'polypeptide(L)'
;IMCHILGMVTAVGLSNLQFVNLNSSRNLFVIGVPLVFALSVPIWMNEQQPSPINTGSVIVDQIFTVLLSTNMFVAGLLAFFLDNTIPGSEEERGIKAWREKDKNASDDGSSSHVYDIPFIQKYLDKLACSKYVPILPNFKGDKSES
;
A
#
# COMPACT_ATOMS: atom_id res chain seq x y z
N ILE A 1 -15.90 6.66 20.12
CA ILE A 1 -15.09 5.45 19.82
C ILE A 1 -14.52 5.46 18.40
N MET A 2 -15.34 5.69 17.35
CA MET A 2 -14.89 5.65 15.94
C MET A 2 -13.80 6.68 15.59
N CYS A 3 -13.91 7.91 16.09
CA CYS A 3 -12.88 8.94 15.90
C CYS A 3 -11.54 8.55 16.55
N HIS A 4 -11.56 7.94 17.74
CA HIS A 4 -10.34 7.49 18.43
C HIS A 4 -9.60 6.40 17.66
N ILE A 5 -10.31 5.36 17.22
CA ILE A 5 -9.68 4.27 16.45
C ILE A 5 -9.19 4.75 15.09
N LEU A 6 -9.94 5.63 14.40
CA LEU A 6 -9.51 6.23 13.14
C LEU A 6 -8.27 7.12 13.32
N GLY A 7 -8.22 7.88 14.42
CA GLY A 7 -7.06 8.69 14.80
C GLY A 7 -5.82 7.84 15.04
N MET A 8 -5.95 6.71 15.75
CA MET A 8 -4.84 5.78 15.98
C MET A 8 -4.35 5.11 14.70
N VAL A 9 -5.27 4.61 13.86
CA VAL A 9 -4.91 4.01 12.55
C VAL A 9 -4.18 5.03 11.67
N THR A 10 -4.68 6.26 11.61
CA THR A 10 -4.04 7.37 10.88
C THR A 10 -2.66 7.68 11.43
N ALA A 11 -2.49 7.73 12.76
CA ALA A 11 -1.22 8.00 13.42
C ALA A 11 -0.16 6.92 13.13
N VAL A 12 -0.55 5.63 13.18
CA VAL A 12 0.33 4.51 12.81
C VAL A 12 0.72 4.61 11.33
N GLY A 13 -0.23 4.94 10.44
CA GLY A 13 0.05 5.18 9.02
C GLY A 13 1.05 6.32 8.79
N LEU A 14 0.84 7.47 9.44
CA LEU A 14 1.76 8.62 9.37
C LEU A 14 3.15 8.30 9.92
N SER A 15 3.25 7.49 10.97
CA SER A 15 4.54 7.06 11.51
C SER A 15 5.36 6.29 10.48
N ASN A 16 4.73 5.51 9.60
CA ASN A 16 5.45 4.83 8.54
C ASN A 16 5.89 5.79 7.42
N LEU A 17 5.16 6.87 7.18
CA LEU A 17 5.55 7.91 6.20
C LEU A 17 6.82 8.66 6.61
N GLN A 18 7.24 8.60 7.88
CA GLN A 18 8.49 9.22 8.33
C GLN A 18 9.73 8.65 7.64
N PHE A 19 9.63 7.43 7.10
CA PHE A 19 10.72 6.77 6.36
C PHE A 19 10.72 7.10 4.86
N VAL A 20 9.70 7.81 4.38
CA VAL A 20 9.57 8.22 2.97
C VAL A 20 10.20 9.60 2.78
N ASN A 21 10.87 9.82 1.65
CA ASN A 21 11.44 11.13 1.34
C ASN A 21 10.35 12.13 0.96
N LEU A 22 9.92 12.96 1.92
CA LEU A 22 8.90 14.00 1.73
C LEU A 22 9.42 15.28 1.05
N ASN A 23 10.71 15.38 0.72
CA ASN A 23 11.22 16.46 -0.15
C ASN A 23 10.97 16.16 -1.64
N SER A 24 10.66 14.90 -1.98
CA SER A 24 10.31 14.53 -3.34
C SER A 24 8.86 14.90 -3.63
N SER A 25 8.65 15.76 -4.63
CA SER A 25 7.32 16.13 -5.12
C SER A 25 6.51 14.92 -5.59
N ARG A 26 7.19 13.88 -6.10
CA ARG A 26 6.58 12.58 -6.45
C ARG A 26 5.91 11.93 -5.25
N ASN A 27 6.63 11.80 -4.14
CA ASN A 27 6.11 11.15 -2.93
C ASN A 27 4.98 11.96 -2.30
N LEU A 28 5.11 13.29 -2.24
CA LEU A 28 4.04 14.17 -1.76
C LEU A 28 2.78 14.06 -2.63
N PHE A 29 2.93 13.92 -3.95
CA PHE A 29 1.81 13.73 -4.86
C PHE A 29 1.09 12.39 -4.64
N VAL A 30 1.85 11.30 -4.53
CA VAL A 30 1.33 9.94 -4.28
C VAL A 30 0.62 9.85 -2.93
N ILE A 31 1.00 10.65 -1.93
CA ILE A 31 0.31 10.71 -0.63
C ILE A 31 -0.92 11.63 -0.69
N GLY A 32 -0.74 12.84 -1.24
CA GLY A 32 -1.75 13.89 -1.17
C GLY A 32 -2.97 13.66 -2.06
N VAL A 33 -2.76 13.21 -3.30
CA VAL A 33 -3.86 13.02 -4.27
C VAL A 33 -4.85 11.95 -3.80
N PRO A 34 -4.42 10.74 -3.37
CA PRO A 34 -5.33 9.73 -2.84
C PRO A 34 -6.08 10.16 -1.59
N LEU A 35 -5.45 10.92 -0.69
CA LEU A 35 -6.12 11.38 0.54
C LEU A 35 -7.30 12.31 0.22
N VAL A 36 -7.13 13.25 -0.69
CA VAL A 36 -8.21 14.18 -1.08
C VAL A 36 -9.27 13.46 -1.92
N PHE A 37 -8.83 12.64 -2.89
CA PHE A 37 -9.75 11.93 -3.77
C PHE A 37 -10.62 10.93 -3.01
N ALA A 38 -10.05 10.22 -2.04
CA ALA A 38 -10.77 9.25 -1.22
C ALA A 38 -11.90 9.86 -0.41
N LEU A 39 -11.81 11.14 -0.03
CA LEU A 39 -12.89 11.87 0.65
C LEU A 39 -13.94 12.37 -0.34
N SER A 40 -13.53 12.72 -1.57
CA SER A 40 -14.40 13.32 -2.57
C SER A 40 -15.29 12.29 -3.28
N VAL A 41 -14.76 11.09 -3.59
CA VAL A 41 -15.52 10.05 -4.31
C VAL A 41 -16.77 9.59 -3.54
N PRO A 42 -16.72 9.26 -2.24
CA PRO A 42 -17.91 8.81 -1.53
C PRO A 42 -18.96 9.91 -1.39
N ILE A 43 -18.55 11.18 -1.31
CA ILE A 43 -19.49 12.32 -1.31
C ILE A 43 -20.22 12.38 -2.66
N TRP A 44 -19.48 12.34 -3.77
CA TRP A 44 -20.07 12.31 -5.11
C TRP A 44 -21.01 11.10 -5.31
N MET A 45 -20.64 9.92 -4.81
CA MET A 45 -21.49 8.72 -4.88
C MET A 45 -22.82 8.88 -4.12
N ASN A 46 -22.82 9.58 -2.99
CA ASN A 46 -24.05 9.85 -2.23
C ASN A 46 -24.96 10.86 -2.94
N GLU A 47 -24.40 11.85 -3.62
CA GLU A 47 -25.16 12.86 -4.37
C GLU A 47 -25.87 12.28 -5.60
N GLN A 48 -25.37 11.18 -6.17
CA GLN A 48 -25.90 10.55 -7.38
C GLN A 48 -26.99 9.47 -7.12
N GLN A 49 -27.55 9.42 -5.91
CA GLN A 49 -28.67 8.53 -5.61
C GLN A 49 -29.94 8.94 -6.40
N PRO A 50 -30.74 7.98 -6.92
CA PRO A 50 -30.82 6.57 -6.51
C PRO A 50 -29.94 5.58 -7.30
N SER A 51 -29.20 6.00 -8.33
CA SER A 51 -28.40 5.08 -9.17
C SER A 51 -27.09 5.71 -9.61
N PRO A 52 -26.06 5.70 -8.75
CA PRO A 52 -24.77 6.33 -9.04
C PRO A 52 -24.00 5.64 -10.18
N ILE A 53 -24.27 4.36 -10.41
CA ILE A 53 -23.64 3.54 -11.45
C ILE A 53 -24.74 2.71 -12.11
N ASN A 54 -24.78 2.73 -13.45
CA ASN A 54 -25.72 1.94 -14.24
C ASN A 54 -24.95 1.20 -15.33
N THR A 55 -24.42 0.03 -14.97
CA THR A 55 -23.67 -0.85 -15.87
C THR A 55 -24.58 -1.92 -16.50
N GLY A 56 -25.89 -1.89 -16.20
CA GLY A 56 -26.89 -2.86 -16.69
C GLY A 56 -27.02 -4.13 -15.86
N SER A 57 -26.21 -4.30 -14.80
CA SER A 57 -26.31 -5.42 -13.86
C SER A 57 -26.31 -4.91 -12.42
N VAL A 58 -27.43 -5.18 -11.72
CA VAL A 58 -27.66 -4.75 -10.33
C VAL A 58 -26.54 -5.23 -9.38
N ILE A 59 -26.01 -6.43 -9.61
CA ILE A 59 -24.97 -7.03 -8.78
C ILE A 59 -23.64 -6.28 -8.94
N VAL A 60 -23.30 -5.93 -10.19
CA VAL A 60 -22.05 -5.22 -10.50
C VAL A 60 -22.11 -3.78 -9.98
N ASP A 61 -23.25 -3.12 -10.17
CA ASP A 61 -23.49 -1.76 -9.67
C ASP A 61 -23.39 -1.70 -8.15
N GLN A 62 -23.90 -2.71 -7.44
CA GLN A 62 -23.79 -2.81 -5.98
C GLN A 62 -22.33 -3.01 -5.54
N ILE A 63 -21.57 -3.89 -6.19
CA ILE A 63 -20.14 -4.11 -5.86
C ILE A 63 -19.36 -2.80 -6.02
N PHE A 64 -19.50 -2.13 -7.17
CA PHE A 64 -18.80 -0.87 -7.41
C PHE A 64 -19.25 0.22 -6.45
N THR A 65 -20.54 0.28 -6.11
CA THR A 65 -21.07 1.25 -5.15
C THR A 65 -20.43 1.06 -3.78
N VAL A 66 -20.33 -0.17 -3.28
CA VAL A 66 -19.70 -0.46 -1.98
C VAL A 66 -18.20 -0.14 -2.01
N LEU A 67 -17.50 -0.54 -3.08
CA LEU A 67 -16.06 -0.29 -3.20
C LEU A 67 -15.75 1.21 -3.28
N LEU A 68 -16.44 1.95 -4.13
CA LEU A 68 -16.24 3.39 -4.33
C LEU A 68 -16.73 4.22 -3.14
N SER A 69 -17.70 3.73 -2.37
CA SER A 69 -18.15 4.41 -1.14
C SER A 69 -17.23 4.15 0.05
N THR A 70 -16.30 3.20 -0.06
CA THR A 70 -15.34 2.87 1.01
C THR A 70 -14.08 3.73 0.87
N ASN A 71 -14.02 4.85 1.60
CA ASN A 71 -12.90 5.81 1.58
C ASN A 71 -11.51 5.13 1.64
N MET A 72 -11.34 4.14 2.54
CA MET A 72 -10.06 3.44 2.73
C MET A 72 -9.65 2.61 1.52
N PHE A 73 -10.60 1.99 0.82
CA PHE A 73 -10.34 1.24 -0.41
C PHE A 73 -9.93 2.19 -1.54
N VAL A 74 -10.67 3.28 -1.74
CA VAL A 74 -10.37 4.28 -2.77
C VAL A 74 -9.00 4.92 -2.53
N ALA A 75 -8.69 5.29 -1.28
CA ALA A 75 -7.38 5.81 -0.90
C ALA A 75 -6.25 4.82 -1.24
N GLY A 76 -6.40 3.56 -0.81
CA GLY A 76 -5.38 2.53 -1.04
C GLY A 76 -5.19 2.19 -2.51
N LEU A 77 -6.29 2.03 -3.26
CA LEU A 77 -6.25 1.71 -4.68
C LEU A 77 -5.59 2.83 -5.50
N LEU A 78 -5.96 4.09 -5.22
CA LEU A 78 -5.38 5.23 -5.94
C LEU A 78 -3.92 5.45 -5.54
N ALA A 79 -3.57 5.32 -4.25
CA ALA A 79 -2.19 5.39 -3.81
C ALA A 79 -1.32 4.30 -4.44
N PHE A 80 -1.82 3.08 -4.50
CA PHE A 80 -1.15 1.97 -5.18
C PHE A 80 -0.98 2.25 -6.67
N PHE A 81 -2.03 2.69 -7.35
CA PHE A 81 -1.96 2.99 -8.78
C PHE A 81 -0.95 4.11 -9.07
N LEU A 82 -0.98 5.19 -8.30
CA LEU A 82 -0.06 6.33 -8.47
C LEU A 82 1.38 5.97 -8.11
N ASP A 83 1.61 5.15 -7.08
CA ASP A 83 2.95 4.68 -6.71
C ASP A 83 3.58 3.78 -7.78
N ASN A 84 2.75 3.02 -8.52
CA ASN A 84 3.23 2.18 -9.63
C ASN A 84 3.35 2.96 -10.96
N THR A 85 2.50 3.95 -11.18
CA THR A 85 2.49 4.72 -12.45
C THR A 85 3.64 5.71 -12.51
N ILE A 86 4.05 6.30 -11.38
CA ILE A 86 5.10 7.30 -11.36
C ILE A 86 6.44 6.62 -11.00
N PRO A 87 7.40 6.54 -11.94
CA PRO A 87 8.69 5.90 -11.68
C PRO A 87 9.45 6.65 -10.58
N GLY A 88 9.97 5.92 -9.59
CA GLY A 88 10.75 6.43 -8.48
C GLY A 88 11.92 5.50 -8.16
N SER A 89 13.02 6.03 -7.63
CA SER A 89 14.17 5.22 -7.23
C SER A 89 13.91 4.48 -5.92
N GLU A 90 14.57 3.33 -5.71
CA GLU A 90 14.40 2.51 -4.50
C GLU A 90 14.84 3.24 -3.21
N GLU A 91 15.71 4.25 -3.33
CA GLU A 91 16.13 5.11 -2.22
C GLU A 91 15.01 6.07 -1.80
N GLU A 92 14.28 6.63 -2.76
CA GLU A 92 13.18 7.56 -2.49
C GLU A 92 11.96 6.88 -1.86
N ARG A 93 11.84 5.56 -2.02
CA ARG A 93 10.79 4.72 -1.42
C ARG A 93 11.07 4.32 0.04
N GLY A 94 12.25 4.66 0.59
CA GLY A 94 12.61 4.35 1.99
C GLY A 94 13.02 2.89 2.24
N ILE A 95 13.12 2.07 1.17
CA ILE A 95 13.41 0.63 1.26
C ILE A 95 14.83 0.39 1.80
N LYS A 96 15.81 1.24 1.44
CA LYS A 96 17.18 1.13 1.97
C LYS A 96 17.25 1.42 3.47
N ALA A 97 16.64 2.52 3.93
CA ALA A 97 16.59 2.89 5.34
C ALA A 97 15.85 1.85 6.20
N TRP A 98 14.77 1.26 5.66
CA TRP A 98 14.03 0.19 6.34
C TRP A 98 14.88 -1.09 6.48
N ARG A 99 15.60 -1.47 5.42
CA ARG A 99 16.54 -2.62 5.44
C ARG A 99 17.72 -2.40 6.39
N GLU A 100 18.25 -1.18 6.50
CA GLU A 100 19.33 -0.88 7.44
C GLU A 100 18.87 -0.94 8.91
N LYS A 101 17.66 -0.45 9.20
CA LYS A 101 17.07 -0.56 10.54
C LYS A 101 16.80 -2.01 10.92
N ASP A 102 16.33 -2.83 9.98
CA ASP A 102 16.11 -4.26 10.19
C ASP A 102 17.42 -5.03 10.42
N LYS A 103 18.48 -4.73 9.65
CA LYS A 103 19.83 -5.30 9.86
C LYS A 103 20.42 -4.92 11.21
N ASN A 104 20.29 -3.67 11.64
CA ASN A 104 20.81 -3.21 12.93
C ASN A 104 20.01 -3.73 14.13
N ALA A 105 18.74 -4.10 13.93
CA ALA A 105 17.93 -4.81 14.91
C ALA A 105 18.19 -6.34 14.93
N SER A 106 18.90 -6.87 13.94
CA SER A 106 19.11 -8.31 13.69
C SER A 106 20.52 -8.81 14.07
N ASP A 107 21.17 -8.25 15.08
CA ASP A 107 22.32 -8.93 15.73
C ASP A 107 21.89 -10.22 16.45
N ASP A 108 20.58 -10.49 16.52
CA ASP A 108 20.02 -11.77 16.95
C ASP A 108 19.39 -12.47 15.73
N GLY A 109 20.04 -13.52 15.24
CA GLY A 109 19.81 -14.20 13.95
C GLY A 109 18.48 -14.95 13.79
N SER A 110 17.35 -14.36 14.17
CA SER A 110 16.04 -15.00 14.25
C SER A 110 14.99 -14.51 13.24
N SER A 111 15.25 -13.42 12.50
CA SER A 111 14.23 -12.76 11.66
C SER A 111 13.86 -13.50 10.36
N SER A 112 14.72 -14.39 9.86
CA SER A 112 14.45 -15.11 8.60
C SER A 112 13.32 -16.14 8.71
N HIS A 113 13.00 -16.64 9.91
CA HIS A 113 12.09 -17.78 10.09
C HIS A 113 10.70 -17.38 10.61
N VAL A 114 10.47 -16.08 10.90
CA VAL A 114 9.20 -15.57 11.48
C VAL A 114 8.11 -15.40 10.42
N TYR A 115 8.49 -15.11 9.18
CA TYR A 115 7.56 -14.90 8.06
C TYR A 115 7.45 -16.11 7.12
N ASP A 116 8.02 -17.24 7.51
CA ASP A 116 7.87 -18.51 6.80
C ASP A 116 6.43 -19.01 6.97
N ILE A 117 5.65 -18.93 5.90
CA ILE A 117 4.25 -19.37 5.91
C ILE A 117 4.27 -20.91 5.83
N PRO A 118 3.85 -21.62 6.90
CA PRO A 118 3.82 -23.06 6.84
C PRO A 118 2.89 -23.50 5.69
N PHE A 119 3.28 -24.56 4.99
CA PHE A 119 2.58 -25.21 3.86
C PHE A 119 2.66 -24.53 2.47
N ILE A 120 2.67 -23.20 2.36
CA ILE A 120 2.53 -22.52 1.05
C ILE A 120 3.86 -22.03 0.49
N GLN A 121 4.92 -21.98 1.31
CA GLN A 121 6.22 -21.45 0.93
C GLN A 121 6.82 -22.12 -0.33
N LYS A 122 6.70 -23.44 -0.45
CA LYS A 122 7.18 -24.20 -1.63
C LYS A 122 6.50 -23.80 -2.94
N TYR A 123 5.27 -23.29 -2.87
CA TYR A 123 4.52 -22.81 -4.03
C TYR A 123 4.85 -21.36 -4.33
N LEU A 124 5.00 -20.52 -3.31
CA LEU A 124 5.42 -19.11 -3.44
C LEU A 124 6.81 -18.98 -4.06
N ASP A 125 7.76 -19.82 -3.64
CA ASP A 125 9.14 -19.86 -4.13
C ASP A 125 9.21 -20.22 -5.63
N LYS A 126 8.16 -20.86 -6.13
CA LYS A 126 8.06 -21.30 -7.52
C LYS A 126 7.52 -20.21 -8.45
N LEU A 127 6.91 -19.14 -7.92
CA LEU A 127 6.47 -18.00 -8.72
C LEU A 127 7.65 -17.05 -8.94
N ALA A 128 8.06 -16.89 -10.21
CA ALA A 128 9.14 -15.98 -10.62
C ALA A 128 8.88 -14.51 -10.20
N CYS A 129 7.61 -14.11 -10.09
CA CYS A 129 7.21 -12.77 -9.64
C CYS A 129 7.54 -12.51 -8.16
N SER A 130 7.70 -13.55 -7.33
CA SER A 130 8.03 -13.40 -5.91
C SER A 130 9.43 -12.81 -5.67
N LYS A 131 10.30 -12.88 -6.68
CA LYS A 131 11.67 -12.37 -6.60
C LYS A 131 11.80 -10.90 -7.01
N TYR A 132 10.79 -10.35 -7.69
CA TYR A 132 10.80 -8.99 -8.25
C TYR A 132 9.92 -8.01 -7.48
N VAL A 133 8.93 -8.51 -6.73
CA VAL A 133 8.01 -7.66 -5.96
C VAL A 133 8.58 -7.46 -4.54
N PRO A 134 8.82 -6.21 -4.10
CA PRO A 134 9.45 -5.90 -2.81
C PRO A 134 8.57 -6.24 -1.58
N ILE A 135 7.36 -6.74 -1.79
CA ILE A 135 6.37 -7.11 -0.77
C ILE A 135 6.46 -8.60 -0.40
N LEU A 136 7.17 -9.44 -1.18
CA LEU A 136 7.22 -10.89 -0.98
C LEU A 136 8.52 -11.37 -0.28
N PRO A 137 8.44 -12.43 0.55
CA PRO A 137 9.55 -12.89 1.41
C PRO A 137 10.79 -13.37 0.63
N ASN A 138 10.63 -13.79 -0.63
CA ASN A 138 11.72 -14.29 -1.46
C ASN A 138 12.37 -13.22 -2.36
N PHE A 139 12.12 -11.93 -2.09
CA PHE A 139 12.77 -10.84 -2.81
C PHE A 139 14.26 -10.77 -2.46
N LYS A 140 15.08 -11.33 -3.36
CA LYS A 140 16.53 -11.23 -3.31
C LYS A 140 16.91 -9.91 -3.97
N GLY A 141 16.81 -8.82 -3.20
CA GLY A 141 17.32 -7.52 -3.61
C GLY A 141 18.74 -7.67 -4.11
N ASP A 142 19.02 -7.07 -5.27
CA ASP A 142 20.25 -7.28 -6.01
C ASP A 142 21.45 -7.11 -5.07
N LYS A 143 22.24 -8.18 -4.96
CA LYS A 143 23.59 -8.07 -4.40
C LYS A 143 24.44 -7.40 -5.48
N SER A 144 24.39 -6.07 -5.56
CA SER A 144 25.52 -5.32 -6.11
C SER A 144 26.45 -4.98 -4.95
N GLU A 145 27.37 -5.92 -4.69
CA GLU A 145 28.75 -5.59 -4.27
C GLU A 145 29.24 -4.48 -5.21
N SER A 146 29.70 -3.31 -4.76
CA SER A 146 30.95 -3.04 -4.03
C SER A 146 30.93 -1.60 -3.55
#